data_AF-A0A0C9YPJ2-F1
#
_entry.id   AF-A0A0C9YPJ2-F1
#
_cell.length_a   1.000
_cell.length_b   1.000
_cell.length_c   1.000
_cell.angle_alpha   90.00
_cell.angle_beta   90.00
_cell.angle_gamma   90.00
#
_symmetry.space_group_name_H-M   'P 1'
#
loop_
_entity.id
_entity.type
_entity.pdbx_description
1 polymer ?
#
loop_
_entity_poly.entity_id
_entity_poly.type
_entity_poly.pdbx_seq_one_letter_code
_entity_poly.pdbx_strand_id
1 'polypeptide(L)'
;TRTSPLPGLDPSVILVEAVSKSHCIRYKNSEGTEVMRTVKWRQYPMTNAYAFTDYQAQGQTILHVIVDIAKPPSGSLNLFNLYLYVALSRSSGRGTIRLLRDFDDTIFMCSHTADLLAEDDRLLLMIGHRDGG
;
A
#
# COMPACT_ATOMS: atom_id res chain seq x y z
N THR A 1 -9.21 -15.58 -8.22
CA THR A 1 -9.70 -16.90 -7.74
C THR A 1 -10.94 -17.23 -8.54
N ARG A 2 -10.95 -18.31 -9.33
CA ARG A 2 -12.17 -18.76 -10.04
C ARG A 2 -13.04 -19.50 -9.03
N THR A 3 -14.14 -18.89 -8.60
CA THR A 3 -15.11 -19.51 -7.69
C THR A 3 -15.96 -20.50 -8.48
N SER A 4 -16.04 -21.75 -8.03
CA SER A 4 -16.93 -22.75 -8.63
C SER A 4 -18.39 -22.44 -8.25
N PRO A 5 -19.34 -22.39 -9.21
CA PRO A 5 -20.75 -22.16 -8.91
C PRO A 5 -21.31 -23.32 -8.07
N LEU A 6 -22.18 -22.99 -7.10
CA LEU A 6 -22.83 -23.96 -6.23
C LEU A 6 -24.09 -24.53 -6.92
N PRO A 7 -24.33 -25.85 -6.87
CA PRO A 7 -25.56 -26.43 -7.41
C PRO A 7 -26.80 -25.86 -6.70
N GLY A 8 -27.71 -25.27 -7.47
CA GLY A 8 -29.00 -24.76 -6.95
C GLY A 8 -29.01 -23.31 -6.45
N LEU A 9 -27.91 -22.56 -6.59
CA LEU A 9 -27.87 -21.12 -6.32
C LEU A 9 -27.69 -20.31 -7.61
N ASP A 10 -28.18 -19.06 -7.57
CA ASP A 10 -28.05 -18.13 -8.68
C ASP A 10 -26.55 -17.91 -9.01
N PRO A 11 -26.16 -17.86 -10.31
CA PRO A 11 -24.79 -17.58 -10.73
C PRO A 11 -24.17 -16.30 -10.15
N SER A 12 -24.99 -15.37 -9.66
CA SER A 12 -24.56 -14.14 -8.98
C SER A 12 -24.14 -14.31 -7.53
N VAL A 13 -24.34 -15.49 -6.92
CA VAL A 13 -23.95 -15.75 -5.53
C VAL A 13 -22.47 -16.13 -5.44
N ILE A 14 -21.69 -15.26 -4.82
CA ILE A 14 -20.26 -15.50 -4.56
C ILE A 14 -20.10 -16.06 -3.14
N LEU A 15 -19.60 -17.29 -3.04
CA LEU A 15 -19.26 -17.90 -1.76
C LEU A 15 -17.98 -17.27 -1.19
N VAL A 16 -18.05 -16.78 0.03
CA VAL A 16 -16.87 -16.36 0.81
C VAL A 16 -16.41 -17.55 1.65
N GLU A 17 -15.39 -18.25 1.18
CA GLU A 17 -14.78 -19.38 1.90
C GLU A 17 -13.44 -19.00 2.54
N ALA A 18 -13.07 -19.71 3.60
CA ALA A 18 -11.80 -19.46 4.30
C ALA A 18 -10.63 -19.91 3.44
N VAL A 19 -9.76 -18.96 3.07
CA VAL A 19 -8.57 -19.21 2.27
C VAL A 19 -7.43 -19.63 3.19
N SER A 20 -6.71 -20.69 2.80
CA SER A 20 -5.49 -21.12 3.47
C SER A 20 -4.25 -20.67 2.70
N LYS A 21 -3.33 -19.97 3.35
CA LYS A 21 -2.01 -19.59 2.81
C LYS A 21 -0.90 -20.12 3.70
N SER A 22 0.18 -20.57 3.08
CA SER A 22 1.39 -21.02 3.79
C SER A 22 2.48 -19.97 3.65
N HIS A 23 3.13 -19.61 4.75
CA HIS A 23 4.25 -18.68 4.80
C HIS A 23 5.44 -19.36 5.47
N CYS A 24 6.63 -19.22 4.90
CA CYS A 24 7.86 -19.68 5.54
C CYS A 24 8.52 -18.51 6.26
N ILE A 25 8.71 -18.64 7.57
CA ILE A 25 9.34 -17.65 8.42
C ILE A 25 10.71 -18.19 8.83
N ARG A 26 11.74 -17.37 8.66
CA ARG A 26 13.10 -17.66 9.17
C ARG A 26 13.28 -16.92 10.49
N TYR A 27 13.76 -17.62 11.50
CA TYR A 27 14.09 -17.03 12.79
C TYR A 27 15.28 -17.76 13.43
N LYS A 28 15.99 -17.08 14.32
CA LYS A 28 17.05 -17.70 15.13
C LYS A 28 16.41 -18.35 16.35
N ASN A 29 16.70 -19.62 16.58
CA ASN A 29 16.28 -20.30 17.80
C ASN A 29 17.10 -19.81 19.02
N SER A 30 16.76 -20.31 20.21
CA SER A 30 17.49 -20.02 21.46
C SER A 30 18.98 -20.43 21.42
N GLU A 31 19.36 -21.30 20.49
CA GLU A 31 20.73 -21.80 20.30
C GLU A 31 21.49 -21.00 19.21
N GLY A 32 20.90 -19.92 18.68
CA GLY A 32 21.51 -19.07 17.65
C GLY A 32 21.49 -19.67 16.23
N THR A 33 20.92 -20.86 16.05
CA THR A 33 20.80 -21.52 14.75
C THR A 33 19.62 -20.93 13.97
N GLU A 34 19.81 -20.65 12.69
CA GLU A 34 18.72 -20.23 11.81
C GLU A 34 17.81 -21.42 11.48
N VAL A 35 16.54 -21.31 11.85
CA VAL A 35 15.52 -22.31 11.59
C VAL A 35 14.44 -21.72 10.69
N MET A 36 13.99 -22.52 9.72
CA MET A 36 12.85 -22.18 8.90
C MET A 36 11.60 -22.90 9.41
N ARG A 37 10.53 -22.15 9.65
CA ARG A 37 9.22 -22.70 10.04
C ARG A 37 8.16 -22.29 9.05
N THR A 38 7.44 -23.27 8.53
CA THR A 38 6.25 -23.04 7.72
C THR A 38 5.04 -22.85 8.63
N VAL A 39 4.39 -21.70 8.51
CA VAL A 39 3.14 -21.36 9.21
C VAL A 39 2.00 -21.37 8.20
N LYS A 40 0.89 -22.02 8.54
CA LYS A 40 -0.33 -22.01 7.73
C LYS A 40 -1.34 -21.08 8.39
N TRP A 41 -1.85 -20.13 7.62
CA TRP A 41 -2.92 -19.23 8.03
C TRP A 41 -4.18 -19.55 7.25
N ARG A 42 -5.29 -19.79 7.95
CA ARG A 42 -6.61 -19.99 7.36
C ARG A 42 -7.55 -18.89 7.82
N GLN A 43 -8.01 -18.06 6.89
CA GLN A 43 -8.88 -16.92 7.18
C GLN A 43 -9.78 -16.60 6.00
N TYR A 44 -10.99 -16.12 6.28
CA TYR A 44 -11.83 -15.53 5.25
C TYR A 44 -11.15 -14.31 4.63
N PRO A 45 -11.22 -14.12 3.30
CA PRO A 45 -10.61 -12.99 2.61
C PRO A 45 -11.42 -11.71 2.84
N MET A 46 -11.58 -11.34 4.12
CA MET A 46 -12.31 -10.18 4.58
C MET A 46 -11.37 -9.35 5.46
N THR A 47 -11.33 -8.06 5.20
CA THR A 47 -10.68 -7.08 6.06
C THR A 47 -11.66 -5.95 6.33
N ASN A 48 -11.54 -5.30 7.47
CA ASN A 48 -12.27 -4.07 7.74
C ASN A 48 -11.89 -3.01 6.68
N ALA A 49 -12.87 -2.40 6.04
CA ALA A 49 -12.64 -1.46 4.94
C ALA A 49 -12.68 0.01 5.34
N TYR A 50 -12.87 0.30 6.62
CA TYR A 50 -13.04 1.68 7.10
C TYR A 50 -11.70 2.40 7.35
N ALA A 51 -10.63 1.64 7.58
CA ALA A 51 -9.30 2.19 7.78
C ALA A 51 -8.28 1.25 7.12
N PHE A 52 -7.44 1.81 6.26
CA PHE A 52 -6.36 1.10 5.60
C PHE A 52 -5.06 1.81 5.87
N THR A 53 -3.97 1.05 5.92
CA THR A 53 -2.65 1.64 5.77
C THR A 53 -2.48 2.10 4.32
N ASP A 54 -1.73 3.17 4.14
CA ASP A 54 -1.26 3.73 2.88
C ASP A 54 -0.85 2.65 1.84
N TYR A 55 -0.09 1.64 2.27
CA TYR A 55 0.38 0.55 1.42
C TYR A 55 -0.77 -0.29 0.85
N GLN A 56 -1.82 -0.53 1.63
CA GLN A 56 -3.01 -1.28 1.18
C GLN A 56 -3.90 -0.43 0.25
N ALA A 57 -3.86 0.91 0.40
CA ALA A 57 -4.58 1.84 -0.46
C ALA A 57 -3.80 2.23 -1.74
N GLN A 58 -2.55 1.78 -1.90
CA GLN A 58 -1.74 2.09 -3.07
C GLN A 58 -2.38 1.52 -4.35
N GLY A 59 -2.63 2.38 -5.33
CA GLY A 59 -3.25 2.02 -6.60
C GLY A 59 -4.77 2.17 -6.63
N GLN A 60 -5.41 2.61 -5.55
CA GLN A 60 -6.86 2.85 -5.49
C GLN A 60 -7.16 4.35 -5.47
N THR A 61 -8.17 4.78 -6.22
CA THR A 61 -8.73 6.13 -6.10
C THR A 61 -9.88 6.07 -5.09
N ILE A 62 -9.75 6.78 -3.97
CA ILE A 62 -10.77 6.81 -2.91
C ILE A 62 -11.43 8.18 -2.94
N LEU A 63 -12.76 8.20 -3.15
CA LEU A 63 -13.48 9.46 -3.41
C LEU A 63 -13.43 10.43 -2.23
N HIS A 64 -13.54 9.94 -1.00
CA HIS A 64 -13.43 10.75 0.23
C HIS A 64 -12.51 10.05 1.21
N VAL A 65 -11.44 10.73 1.65
CA VAL A 65 -10.43 10.14 2.51
C VAL A 65 -10.07 11.05 3.68
N ILE A 66 -9.93 10.45 4.85
CA ILE A 66 -9.34 11.10 6.03
C ILE A 66 -7.97 10.45 6.24
N VAL A 67 -6.92 11.26 6.24
CA VAL A 67 -5.54 10.78 6.37
C VAL A 67 -5.02 11.13 7.76
N ASP A 68 -4.61 10.12 8.53
CA ASP A 68 -3.83 10.32 9.75
C ASP A 68 -2.34 10.26 9.41
N ILE A 69 -1.64 11.36 9.67
CA ILE A 69 -0.22 11.55 9.35
C ILE A 69 0.67 11.45 10.59
N ALA A 70 0.16 10.82 11.66
CA ALA A 70 0.92 10.61 12.88
C ALA A 70 2.25 9.88 12.61
N LYS A 71 3.34 10.42 13.16
CA LYS A 71 4.64 9.74 13.20
C LYS A 71 4.49 8.38 13.90
N PRO A 72 4.75 7.25 13.23
CA PRO A 72 4.72 5.94 13.88
C PRO A 72 5.76 5.87 15.00
N PRO A 73 5.48 5.11 16.07
CA PRO A 73 6.34 5.00 17.25
C PRO A 73 7.71 4.36 16.97
N SER A 74 7.87 3.64 15.84
CA SER A 74 9.13 3.03 15.42
C SER A 74 9.26 3.00 13.89
N GLY A 75 10.37 3.50 13.36
CA GLY A 75 10.69 3.54 11.92
C GLY A 75 11.33 4.86 11.51
N SER A 76 12.47 4.84 10.82
CA SER A 76 13.07 6.05 10.26
C SER A 76 12.25 6.48 9.04
N LEU A 77 11.69 7.69 9.13
CA LEU A 77 10.69 8.18 8.19
C LEU A 77 11.30 8.80 6.93
N ASN A 78 12.19 8.08 6.24
CA ASN A 78 12.52 8.47 4.86
C ASN A 78 11.32 8.23 3.90
N LEU A 79 10.30 7.50 4.37
CA LEU A 79 9.08 7.17 3.64
C LEU A 79 7.91 8.16 3.88
N PHE A 80 8.04 9.13 4.78
CA PHE A 80 6.94 10.07 5.10
C PHE A 80 6.54 10.94 3.91
N ASN A 81 7.50 11.35 3.08
CA ASN A 81 7.25 12.16 1.89
C ASN A 81 6.51 11.34 0.82
N LEU A 82 6.88 10.06 0.69
CA LEU A 82 6.21 9.13 -0.22
C LEU A 82 4.78 8.85 0.26
N TYR A 83 4.56 8.69 1.57
CA TYR A 83 3.22 8.42 2.10
C TYR A 83 2.27 9.60 1.99
N LEU A 84 2.72 10.81 2.31
CA LEU A 84 1.89 12.01 2.13
C LEU A 84 1.58 12.23 0.65
N TYR A 85 2.58 12.10 -0.22
CA TYR A 85 2.39 12.21 -1.67
C TYR A 85 1.43 11.13 -2.21
N VAL A 86 1.64 9.87 -1.82
CA VAL A 86 0.80 8.74 -2.26
C VAL A 86 -0.62 8.88 -1.73
N ALA A 87 -0.82 9.29 -0.47
CA ALA A 87 -2.13 9.48 0.14
C ALA A 87 -2.87 10.69 -0.45
N LEU A 88 -2.19 11.84 -0.62
CA LEU A 88 -2.78 13.04 -1.21
C LEU A 88 -3.17 12.82 -2.68
N SER A 89 -2.33 12.12 -3.45
CA SER A 89 -2.59 11.80 -4.86
C SER A 89 -3.77 10.83 -5.08
N ARG A 90 -4.32 10.22 -4.02
CA ARG A 90 -5.53 9.37 -4.14
C ARG A 90 -6.83 10.16 -4.13
N SER A 91 -6.79 11.41 -3.69
CA SER A 91 -7.97 12.28 -3.68
C SER A 91 -8.10 13.03 -5.00
N SER A 92 -9.33 13.18 -5.51
CA SER A 92 -9.60 13.95 -6.73
C SER A 92 -9.47 15.46 -6.54
N GLY A 93 -9.30 15.96 -5.30
CA GLY A 93 -9.06 17.38 -5.03
C GLY A 93 -9.14 17.75 -3.54
N ARG A 94 -8.85 19.02 -3.22
CA ARG A 94 -8.81 19.52 -1.84
C ARG A 94 -10.13 19.36 -1.07
N GLY A 95 -11.27 19.36 -1.76
CA GLY A 95 -12.60 19.20 -1.15
C GLY A 95 -12.90 17.78 -0.68
N THR A 96 -12.11 16.79 -1.10
CA THR A 96 -12.36 15.38 -0.80
C THR A 96 -11.36 14.74 0.15
N ILE A 97 -10.36 15.50 0.58
CA ILE A 97 -9.34 15.07 1.54
C ILE A 97 -9.41 15.87 2.83
N ARG A 98 -9.33 15.17 3.97
CA ARG A 98 -9.17 15.80 5.29
C ARG A 98 -7.95 15.21 5.96
N LEU A 99 -7.13 16.06 6.56
CA LEU A 99 -6.04 15.63 7.41
C LEU A 99 -6.52 15.61 8.86
N LEU A 100 -6.22 14.52 9.58
CA LEU A 100 -6.64 14.37 10.98
C LEU A 100 -5.78 15.20 11.94
N ARG A 101 -4.58 15.60 11.51
CA ARG A 101 -3.60 16.35 12.30
C ARG A 101 -2.88 17.35 11.41
N ASP A 102 -2.30 18.37 12.04
CA ASP A 102 -1.38 19.29 11.38
C ASP A 102 -0.08 18.56 11.01
N PHE A 103 0.54 19.00 9.91
CA PHE A 103 1.84 18.52 9.46
C PHE A 103 2.93 19.53 9.79
N ASP A 104 4.17 19.04 9.88
CA ASP A 104 5.37 19.88 9.93
C ASP A 104 5.82 20.18 8.49
N ASP A 105 6.13 21.45 8.20
CA ASP A 105 6.62 21.89 6.88
C ASP A 105 7.91 21.18 6.48
N THR A 106 8.71 20.71 7.45
CA THR A 106 9.92 19.92 7.18
C THR A 106 9.64 18.63 6.44
N ILE A 107 8.41 18.11 6.50
CA ILE A 107 7.96 16.91 5.78
C ILE A 107 7.87 17.17 4.26
N PHE A 108 7.66 18.40 3.81
CA PHE A 108 7.67 18.71 2.37
C PHE A 108 9.05 19.03 1.83
N MET A 109 10.05 19.19 2.71
CA MET A 109 11.39 19.67 2.37
C MET A 109 12.42 18.54 2.27
N CYS A 110 12.04 17.30 2.57
CA CYS A 110 12.94 16.17 2.37
C CYS A 110 13.07 15.86 0.87
N SER A 111 14.30 15.89 0.37
CA SER A 111 14.63 15.54 -1.01
C SER A 111 14.26 14.09 -1.33
N HIS A 112 13.71 13.86 -2.52
CA HIS A 112 13.56 12.52 -3.08
C HIS A 112 14.92 11.82 -3.17
N THR A 113 14.93 10.49 -3.11
CA THR A 113 16.16 9.71 -3.31
C THR A 113 16.76 10.01 -4.69
N ALA A 114 18.08 10.17 -4.75
CA ALA A 114 18.80 10.53 -5.97
C ALA A 114 18.48 9.58 -7.14
N ASP A 115 18.27 8.30 -6.84
CA ASP A 115 17.89 7.28 -7.84
C ASP A 115 16.53 7.57 -8.50
N LEU A 116 15.56 8.09 -7.76
CA LEU A 116 14.24 8.44 -8.32
C LEU A 116 14.31 9.69 -9.18
N LEU A 117 15.14 10.67 -8.79
CA LEU A 117 15.36 11.89 -9.58
C LEU A 117 16.08 11.57 -10.90
N ALA A 118 17.12 10.74 -10.84
CA ALA A 118 17.83 10.29 -12.04
C ALA A 118 16.94 9.51 -13.01
N GLU A 119 15.99 8.72 -12.49
CA GLU A 119 15.02 8.02 -13.31
C GLU A 119 13.96 8.95 -13.91
N ASP A 120 13.50 9.96 -13.16
CA ASP A 120 12.58 10.99 -13.67
C ASP A 120 13.22 11.79 -14.83
N ASP A 121 14.48 12.20 -14.67
CA ASP A 121 15.27 12.85 -15.72
C ASP A 121 15.41 11.97 -16.97
N ARG A 122 15.66 10.66 -16.77
CA ARG A 122 15.75 9.69 -17.86
C ARG A 122 14.42 9.55 -18.61
N LEU A 123 13.29 9.56 -17.89
CA LEU A 123 11.95 9.47 -18.49
C LEU A 123 11.55 10.75 -19.24
N LEU A 124 11.93 11.93 -18.74
CA LEU A 124 11.69 13.21 -19.41
C LEU A 124 12.38 13.28 -20.77
N LEU A 125 13.64 12.83 -20.84
CA LEU A 125 14.39 12.72 -22.10
C LEU A 125 13.72 11.77 -23.11
N MET A 126 13.02 10.73 -22.64
CA MET A 126 12.31 9.78 -23.48
C MET A 126 11.00 10.34 -24.05
N ILE A 127 10.33 11.24 -23.33
CA ILE A 127 9.09 11.88 -23.76
C ILE A 127 9.39 12.98 -24.78
N GLY A 128 10.42 13.80 -24.55
CA GLY A 128 10.83 14.86 -25.49
C GLY A 128 11.26 14.36 -26.87
N HIS A 129 11.63 13.09 -26.99
CA HIS A 129 12.01 12.48 -28.27
C HIS A 129 10.82 11.95 -29.10
N ARG A 130 9.60 11.91 -28.54
CA ARG A 130 8.37 11.46 -29.23
C ARG A 130 7.58 12.59 -29.89
N ASP A 131 7.75 13.83 -29.44
CA ASP A 131 7.00 14.99 -29.94
C ASP A 131 7.74 15.77 -31.05
N GLY A 132 8.88 15.23 -31.54
CA GLY A 132 9.71 15.80 -32.61
C GLY A 132 9.65 15.03 -33.93
N GLY A 133 8.44 14.66 -34.39
CA GLY A 133 8.19 13.99 -35.68
C GLY A 133 7.04 14.63 -36.43
#